data_AF-A0A7W7SX32-F1
#
_entry.id   AF-A0A7W7SX32-F1
#
_cell.length_a   1.000
_cell.length_b   1.000
_cell.length_c   1.000
_cell.angle_alpha   90.00
_cell.angle_beta   90.00
_cell.angle_gamma   90.00
#
_symmetry.space_group_name_H-M   'P 1'
#
loop_
_entity.id
_entity.type
_entity.pdbx_description
1 polymer ?
#
loop_
_entity_poly.entity_id
_entity_poly.type
_entity_poly.pdbx_seq_one_letter_code
_entity_poly.pdbx_strand_id
1 'polypeptide(L)'
;MKRWFPDPGDIAAERAAAERLRQLPATPRVVAVCSGAGGVGVTTVGTGIAATLGTLWPDRVAYVGLAATPSLSGVHVVTAPLWTDQVDLAEVTRLTERFTVLLLDIGAYADPTARALLGLADRLLIVTDQAGRGVERVLARVAEAGPATRTTVIVGRDTENRDHLCLPHDKALRKLDAEILDRVRPATRRAYLTIAAWCL
;
A
#
# COMPACT_ATOMS: atom_id res chain seq x y z
N MET A 1 -28.26 -11.47 13.87
CA MET A 1 -28.76 -10.08 13.98
C MET A 1 -27.66 -9.14 13.46
N LYS A 2 -27.87 -8.41 12.36
CA LYS A 2 -26.86 -7.45 11.86
C LYS A 2 -26.87 -6.21 12.78
N ARG A 3 -25.73 -5.87 13.38
CA ARG A 3 -25.58 -4.61 14.12
C ARG A 3 -25.66 -3.45 13.12
N TRP A 4 -26.49 -2.45 13.43
CA TRP A 4 -26.71 -1.26 12.60
C TRP A 4 -25.64 -0.18 12.80
N PHE A 5 -24.89 -0.26 13.90
CA PHE A 5 -23.79 0.65 14.22
C PHE A 5 -22.49 -0.13 14.47
N PRO A 6 -21.32 0.46 14.18
CA PRO A 6 -20.04 -0.11 14.60
C PRO A 6 -20.00 -0.26 16.12
N ASP A 7 -19.26 -1.26 16.61
CA ASP A 7 -19.05 -1.39 18.05
C ASP A 7 -18.29 -0.15 18.58
N PRO A 8 -18.70 0.48 19.69
CA PRO A 8 -17.96 1.61 20.26
C PRO A 8 -16.48 1.30 20.53
N GLY A 9 -16.15 0.06 20.92
CA GLY A 9 -14.79 -0.41 21.08
C GLY A 9 -14.02 -0.48 19.77
N ASP A 10 -14.68 -0.86 18.67
CA ASP A 10 -14.09 -0.83 17.32
C ASP A 10 -13.72 0.60 16.91
N ILE A 11 -14.59 1.58 17.20
CA ILE A 11 -14.36 3.00 16.90
C ILE A 11 -13.19 3.54 17.74
N ALA A 12 -13.15 3.24 19.03
CA ALA A 12 -12.08 3.66 19.92
C ALA A 12 -10.71 3.09 19.50
N ALA A 13 -10.67 1.81 19.13
CA ALA A 13 -9.45 1.16 18.64
C ALA A 13 -8.95 1.78 17.33
N GLU A 14 -9.84 2.06 16.38
CA GLU A 14 -9.51 2.72 15.11
C GLU A 14 -8.91 4.11 15.35
N ARG A 15 -9.54 4.93 16.21
CA ARG A 15 -9.04 6.26 16.59
C ARG A 15 -7.67 6.20 17.28
N ALA A 16 -7.47 5.27 18.19
CA ALA A 16 -6.19 5.11 18.88
C ALA A 16 -5.06 4.69 17.92
N ALA A 17 -5.37 3.81 16.95
CA ALA A 17 -4.41 3.42 15.92
C ALA A 17 -4.06 4.59 14.99
N ALA A 18 -5.05 5.38 14.55
CA ALA A 18 -4.83 6.58 13.77
C ALA A 18 -3.98 7.62 14.52
N GLU A 19 -4.25 7.83 15.81
CA GLU A 19 -3.50 8.76 16.63
C GLU A 19 -2.04 8.33 16.82
N ARG A 20 -1.81 7.04 17.07
CA ARG A 20 -0.46 6.49 17.13
C ARG A 20 0.30 6.69 15.81
N LEU A 21 -0.38 6.51 14.68
CA LEU A 21 0.21 6.73 13.37
C LEU A 21 0.65 8.19 13.19
N ARG A 22 -0.19 9.15 13.61
CA ARG A 22 0.13 10.58 13.51
C ARG A 22 1.39 10.98 14.26
N GLN A 23 1.71 10.25 15.33
CA GLN A 23 2.88 10.48 16.18
C GLN A 23 4.15 9.82 15.67
N LEU A 24 4.09 8.98 14.63
CA LEU A 24 5.28 8.36 14.06
C LEU A 24 6.18 9.41 13.41
N PRO A 25 7.51 9.23 13.49
CA PRO A 25 8.46 10.19 12.93
C PRO A 25 8.28 10.33 11.41
N ALA A 26 8.34 11.57 10.93
CA ALA A 26 8.19 11.91 9.51
C ALA A 26 9.48 11.64 8.71
N THR A 27 10.14 10.51 8.95
CA THR A 27 11.30 10.11 8.16
C THR A 27 10.85 9.72 6.75
N PRO A 28 11.52 10.19 5.68
CA PRO A 28 11.23 9.77 4.32
C PRO A 28 11.24 8.23 4.18
N ARG A 29 10.24 7.71 3.46
CA ARG A 29 10.09 6.29 3.15
C ARG A 29 9.64 6.08 1.71
N VAL A 30 10.35 5.20 1.01
CA VAL A 30 9.91 4.65 -0.27
C VAL A 30 9.40 3.24 -0.06
N VAL A 31 8.13 3.02 -0.40
CA VAL A 31 7.44 1.74 -0.20
C VAL A 31 6.99 1.20 -1.55
N ALA A 32 7.58 0.08 -1.97
CA ALA A 32 7.16 -0.64 -3.16
C ALA A 32 6.06 -1.66 -2.82
N VAL A 33 4.94 -1.59 -3.52
CA VAL A 33 3.78 -2.48 -3.37
C VAL A 33 3.69 -3.39 -4.59
N CYS A 34 4.06 -4.66 -4.49
CA CYS A 34 4.24 -5.55 -5.65
C CYS A 34 3.60 -6.92 -5.45
N SER A 35 3.57 -7.75 -6.49
CA SER A 35 3.15 -9.15 -6.39
C SER A 35 3.87 -10.10 -7.35
N GLY A 36 3.78 -11.40 -7.06
CA GLY A 36 4.28 -12.45 -7.95
C GLY A 36 3.30 -12.86 -9.06
N ALA A 37 2.07 -12.33 -9.02
CA ALA A 37 0.98 -12.66 -9.92
C ALA A 37 0.02 -11.48 -10.13
N GLY A 38 -0.53 -11.34 -11.34
CA GLY A 38 -1.58 -10.37 -11.63
C GLY A 38 -2.90 -10.70 -10.93
N GLY A 39 -3.73 -9.69 -10.68
CA GLY A 39 -5.08 -9.86 -10.15
C GLY A 39 -5.20 -10.10 -8.63
N VAL A 40 -4.09 -10.03 -7.88
CA VAL A 40 -4.09 -10.25 -6.42
C VAL A 40 -4.43 -9.00 -5.59
N GLY A 41 -4.71 -7.88 -6.24
CA GLY A 41 -5.15 -6.65 -5.56
C GLY A 41 -4.03 -5.68 -5.16
N VAL A 42 -2.89 -5.67 -5.87
CA VAL A 42 -1.76 -4.74 -5.63
C VAL A 42 -2.24 -3.28 -5.60
N THR A 43 -2.90 -2.83 -6.65
CA THR A 43 -3.45 -1.47 -6.76
C THR A 43 -4.49 -1.18 -5.69
N THR A 44 -5.34 -2.15 -5.34
CA THR A 44 -6.31 -2.01 -4.25
C THR A 44 -5.64 -1.79 -2.90
N VAL A 45 -4.58 -2.54 -2.61
CA VAL A 45 -3.82 -2.41 -1.37
C VAL A 45 -3.08 -1.06 -1.36
N GLY A 46 -2.35 -0.75 -2.42
CA GLY A 46 -1.61 0.51 -2.56
C GLY A 46 -2.50 1.74 -2.44
N THR A 47 -3.63 1.78 -3.16
CA THR A 47 -4.61 2.87 -3.10
C THR A 47 -5.20 3.04 -1.71
N GLY A 48 -5.56 1.94 -1.02
CA GLY A 48 -6.12 2.02 0.33
C GLY A 48 -5.12 2.49 1.38
N ILE A 49 -3.84 2.09 1.27
CA ILE A 49 -2.76 2.61 2.12
C ILE A 49 -2.57 4.11 1.85
N ALA A 50 -2.49 4.51 0.57
CA ALA A 50 -2.33 5.90 0.17
C ALA A 50 -3.46 6.78 0.70
N ALA A 51 -4.72 6.36 0.54
CA ALA A 51 -5.88 7.08 1.07
C ALA A 51 -5.82 7.19 2.60
N THR A 52 -5.40 6.12 3.28
CA THR A 52 -5.28 6.10 4.75
C THR A 52 -4.22 7.09 5.22
N LEU A 53 -3.03 7.06 4.61
CA LEU A 53 -1.95 7.97 4.94
C LEU A 53 -2.30 9.41 4.55
N GLY A 54 -2.90 9.66 3.39
CA GLY A 54 -3.30 11.02 2.96
C GLY A 54 -4.35 11.66 3.86
N THR A 55 -5.22 10.84 4.47
CA THR A 55 -6.17 11.30 5.50
C THR A 55 -5.46 11.70 6.80
N LEU A 56 -4.38 11.02 7.16
CA LEU A 56 -3.68 11.23 8.43
C LEU A 56 -2.59 12.29 8.32
N TRP A 57 -1.94 12.38 7.16
CA TRP A 57 -0.83 13.26 6.81
C TRP A 57 -1.04 13.87 5.42
N PRO A 58 -1.97 14.83 5.30
CA PRO A 58 -2.23 15.48 4.03
C PRO A 58 -0.97 16.15 3.48
N ASP A 59 -0.81 16.09 2.16
CA ASP A 59 0.28 16.72 1.39
C ASP A 59 1.68 16.15 1.68
N ARG A 60 1.77 15.06 2.45
CA ARG A 60 3.04 14.35 2.74
C ARG A 60 3.17 13.01 2.04
N VAL A 61 2.14 12.59 1.31
CA VAL A 61 2.08 11.28 0.66
C VAL A 61 2.02 11.48 -0.85
N ALA A 62 2.91 10.78 -1.56
CA ALA A 62 2.80 10.59 -3.00
C ALA A 62 2.49 9.13 -3.31
N TYR A 63 1.65 8.92 -4.31
CA TYR A 63 1.33 7.59 -4.83
C TYR A 63 1.58 7.57 -6.33
N VAL A 64 2.57 6.77 -6.75
CA VAL A 64 2.88 6.52 -8.15
C VAL A 64 2.15 5.25 -8.54
N GLY A 65 1.19 5.38 -9.46
CA GLY A 65 0.30 4.28 -9.81
C GLY A 65 -0.15 4.30 -11.25
N LEU A 66 -1.03 3.35 -11.58
CA LEU A 66 -1.58 3.16 -12.92
C LEU A 66 -2.43 4.37 -13.33
N ALA A 67 -2.65 4.55 -14.63
CA ALA A 67 -3.52 5.62 -15.16
C ALA A 67 -4.97 5.58 -14.66
N ALA A 68 -5.44 4.43 -14.20
CA ALA A 68 -6.77 4.29 -13.61
C ALA A 68 -6.82 4.59 -12.09
N THR A 69 -5.72 5.05 -11.49
CA THR A 69 -5.70 5.40 -10.06
C THR A 69 -6.59 6.62 -9.83
N PRO A 70 -7.56 6.56 -8.91
CA PRO A 70 -8.40 7.71 -8.60
C PRO A 70 -7.58 8.82 -7.94
N SER A 71 -8.03 10.06 -8.08
CA SER A 71 -7.56 11.13 -7.19
C SER A 71 -7.96 10.81 -5.75
N LEU A 72 -7.03 11.02 -4.81
CA LEU A 72 -7.21 10.74 -3.39
C LEU A 72 -6.97 12.02 -2.60
N SER A 73 -7.82 12.31 -1.61
CA SER A 73 -7.68 13.50 -0.77
C SER A 73 -6.36 13.45 0.01
N GLY A 74 -5.60 14.56 -0.01
CA GLY A 74 -4.33 14.69 0.71
C GLY A 74 -3.17 13.88 0.14
N VAL A 75 -3.32 13.27 -1.04
CA VAL A 75 -2.29 12.47 -1.72
C VAL A 75 -1.93 13.10 -3.05
N HIS A 76 -0.64 13.25 -3.33
CA HIS A 76 -0.16 13.57 -4.66
C HIS A 76 -0.11 12.31 -5.53
N VAL A 77 -1.10 12.14 -6.41
CA VAL A 77 -1.17 10.98 -7.30
C VAL A 77 -0.41 11.28 -8.59
N VAL A 78 0.60 10.48 -8.87
CA VAL A 78 1.36 10.53 -10.12
C VAL A 78 0.95 9.34 -10.97
N THR A 79 0.36 9.63 -12.12
CA THR A 79 0.05 8.62 -13.11
C THR A 79 1.32 8.25 -13.86
N ALA A 80 1.82 7.04 -13.63
CA ALA A 80 2.82 6.45 -14.50
C ALA A 80 2.09 5.74 -15.66
N PRO A 81 2.39 6.09 -16.94
CA PRO A 81 1.83 5.39 -18.09
C PRO A 81 2.39 3.96 -18.11
N LEU A 82 1.65 3.07 -17.46
CA LEU A 82 1.76 1.62 -17.48
C LEU A 82 3.17 1.07 -17.75
N TRP A 83 4.15 1.39 -16.89
CA TRP A 83 5.39 0.60 -16.75
C TRP A 83 6.14 0.34 -18.05
N THR A 84 6.10 1.31 -18.96
CA THR A 84 6.96 1.32 -20.13
C THR A 84 8.33 1.84 -19.73
N ASP A 85 9.26 1.82 -20.67
CA ASP A 85 10.60 2.43 -20.61
C ASP A 85 10.56 3.97 -20.32
N GLN A 86 9.39 4.54 -20.03
CA GLN A 86 9.10 5.96 -19.89
C GLN A 86 8.89 6.43 -18.44
N VAL A 87 9.04 5.57 -17.42
CA VAL A 87 9.04 6.08 -16.04
C VAL A 87 10.27 6.96 -15.84
N ASP A 88 10.06 8.25 -15.62
CA ASP A 88 11.12 9.19 -15.30
C ASP A 88 11.61 8.93 -13.86
N LEU A 89 12.71 8.18 -13.74
CA LEU A 89 13.35 7.92 -12.44
C LEU A 89 13.82 9.21 -11.75
N ALA A 90 14.11 10.28 -12.50
CA ALA A 90 14.43 11.56 -11.90
C ALA A 90 13.18 12.20 -11.28
N GLU A 91 12.00 12.02 -11.87
CA GLU A 91 10.74 12.44 -11.22
C GLU A 91 10.49 11.66 -9.94
N VAL A 92 10.65 10.33 -9.98
CA VAL A 92 10.50 9.50 -8.77
C VAL A 92 11.47 9.96 -7.67
N THR A 93 12.70 10.30 -8.03
CA THR A 93 13.69 10.84 -7.09
C THR A 93 13.27 12.22 -6.55
N ARG A 94 12.76 13.13 -7.39
CA ARG A 94 12.23 14.43 -6.91
C ARG A 94 11.06 14.26 -5.93
N LEU A 95 10.23 13.23 -6.12
CA LEU A 95 9.14 12.92 -5.19
C LEU A 95 9.67 12.47 -3.82
N THR A 96 10.79 11.75 -3.73
CA THR A 96 11.36 11.32 -2.43
C THR A 96 11.92 12.49 -1.63
N GLU A 97 12.35 13.56 -2.30
CA GLU A 97 12.80 14.80 -1.64
C GLU A 97 11.64 15.64 -1.13
N ARG A 98 10.47 15.54 -1.77
CA ARG A 98 9.30 16.38 -1.48
C ARG A 98 8.31 15.75 -0.50
N PHE A 99 8.15 14.43 -0.55
CA PHE A 99 7.12 13.72 0.21
C PHE A 99 7.74 12.84 1.30
N THR A 100 7.08 12.80 2.46
CA THR A 100 7.50 11.93 3.56
C THR A 100 7.29 10.46 3.22
N VAL A 101 6.23 10.12 2.49
CA VAL A 101 5.96 8.74 2.06
C VAL A 101 5.72 8.72 0.56
N LEU A 102 6.52 7.91 -0.13
CA LEU A 102 6.32 7.61 -1.54
C LEU A 102 5.88 6.14 -1.67
N LEU A 103 4.64 5.94 -2.10
CA LEU A 103 4.11 4.62 -2.43
C LEU A 103 4.27 4.38 -3.92
N LEU A 104 4.98 3.32 -4.28
CA LEU A 104 5.10 2.86 -5.64
C LEU A 104 4.20 1.64 -5.79
N ASP A 105 3.06 1.77 -6.48
CA ASP A 105 2.43 0.58 -7.03
C ASP A 105 3.46 -0.04 -7.98
N ILE A 106 3.82 -1.30 -7.73
CA ILE A 106 4.65 -2.34 -8.38
C ILE A 106 4.02 -3.09 -9.57
N GLY A 107 2.71 -3.32 -9.42
CA GLY A 107 2.04 -4.46 -10.03
C GLY A 107 2.79 -5.79 -9.88
N ALA A 108 2.67 -6.64 -10.90
CA ALA A 108 3.37 -7.92 -11.01
C ALA A 108 4.54 -7.86 -12.00
N TYR A 109 4.98 -6.66 -12.36
CA TYR A 109 5.96 -6.40 -13.42
C TYR A 109 7.39 -6.82 -13.02
N ALA A 110 8.23 -7.06 -14.03
CA ALA A 110 9.60 -7.59 -13.86
C ALA A 110 10.59 -7.05 -14.90
N ASP A 111 10.18 -6.05 -15.69
CA ASP A 111 11.02 -5.31 -16.62
C ASP A 111 12.10 -4.48 -15.87
N PRO A 112 13.09 -3.93 -16.59
CA PRO A 112 14.17 -3.15 -15.97
C PRO A 112 13.68 -1.95 -15.16
N THR A 113 12.62 -1.28 -15.59
CA THR A 113 12.03 -0.14 -14.89
C THR A 113 11.46 -0.57 -13.54
N ALA A 114 10.68 -1.65 -13.51
CA ALA A 114 10.16 -2.22 -12.27
C ALA A 114 11.29 -2.61 -11.30
N ARG A 115 12.40 -3.17 -11.80
CA ARG A 115 13.56 -3.50 -10.95
C ARG A 115 14.27 -2.27 -10.41
N ALA A 116 14.44 -1.23 -11.23
CA ALA A 116 15.04 0.03 -10.80
C ALA A 116 14.21 0.66 -9.67
N LEU A 117 12.87 0.69 -9.80
CA LEU A 117 11.98 1.20 -8.76
C LEU A 117 12.00 0.35 -7.49
N LEU A 118 12.10 -0.98 -7.60
CA LEU A 118 12.29 -1.86 -6.44
C LEU A 118 13.61 -1.57 -5.71
N GLY A 119 14.67 -1.20 -6.45
CA GLY A 119 15.95 -0.81 -5.87
C GLY A 119 15.93 0.52 -5.12
N LEU A 120 14.97 1.40 -5.40
CA LEU A 120 14.76 2.65 -4.66
C LEU A 120 13.99 2.45 -3.35
N ALA A 121 13.32 1.31 -3.17
CA ALA A 121 12.41 1.09 -2.06
C ALA A 121 13.15 0.71 -0.76
N ASP A 122 12.92 1.47 0.31
CA ASP A 122 13.36 1.10 1.66
C ASP A 122 12.55 -0.08 2.21
N ARG A 123 11.29 -0.15 1.80
CA ARG A 123 10.32 -1.14 2.24
C ARG A 123 9.63 -1.82 1.08
N LEU A 124 9.50 -3.14 1.20
CA LEU A 124 8.80 -3.96 0.22
C LEU A 124 7.54 -4.57 0.83
N LEU A 125 6.40 -4.30 0.21
CA LEU A 125 5.10 -4.85 0.54
C LEU A 125 4.66 -5.81 -0.57
N ILE A 126 4.70 -7.11 -0.26
CA ILE A 126 4.36 -8.17 -1.21
C ILE A 126 2.89 -8.56 -1.03
N VAL A 127 2.07 -8.30 -2.04
CA VAL A 127 0.64 -8.62 -2.05
C VAL A 127 0.43 -10.01 -2.64
N THR A 128 -0.33 -10.85 -1.93
CA THR A 128 -0.71 -12.19 -2.39
C THR A 128 -2.12 -12.57 -1.92
N ASP A 129 -2.78 -13.48 -2.64
CA ASP A 129 -4.11 -14.00 -2.30
C ASP A 129 -4.07 -15.20 -1.33
N GLN A 130 -2.89 -15.81 -1.17
CA GLN A 130 -2.63 -16.94 -0.27
C GLN A 130 -1.21 -16.84 0.31
N ALA A 131 -1.02 -17.27 1.55
CA ALA A 131 0.31 -17.27 2.18
C ALA A 131 1.35 -17.99 1.30
N GLY A 132 2.48 -17.34 1.04
CA GLY A 132 3.61 -17.90 0.28
C GLY A 132 3.45 -17.93 -1.25
N ARG A 133 2.23 -17.86 -1.80
CA ARG A 133 2.03 -17.94 -3.26
C ARG A 133 2.65 -16.74 -3.96
N GLY A 134 3.62 -17.00 -4.85
CA GLY A 134 4.27 -15.97 -5.67
C GLY A 134 5.27 -15.09 -4.94
N VAL A 135 5.45 -15.26 -3.62
CA VAL A 135 6.41 -14.50 -2.81
C VAL A 135 7.84 -14.75 -3.30
N GLU A 136 8.21 -16.00 -3.53
CA GLU A 136 9.55 -16.36 -4.04
C GLU A 136 9.87 -15.69 -5.38
N ARG A 137 8.88 -15.54 -6.27
CA ARG A 137 9.07 -14.85 -7.56
C ARG A 137 9.37 -13.37 -7.38
N VAL A 138 8.78 -12.75 -6.37
CA VAL A 138 9.06 -11.34 -6.03
C VAL A 138 10.44 -11.23 -5.39
N LEU A 139 10.75 -12.13 -4.45
CA LEU A 139 12.05 -12.16 -3.79
C LEU A 139 13.20 -12.39 -4.78
N ALA A 140 13.02 -13.25 -5.77
CA ALA A 140 14.00 -13.44 -6.84
C ALA A 140 14.28 -12.14 -7.62
N ARG A 141 13.26 -11.32 -7.88
CA ARG A 141 13.43 -10.01 -8.55
C ARG A 141 14.14 -8.99 -7.66
N VAL A 142 13.84 -9.00 -6.36
CA VAL A 142 14.37 -8.03 -5.39
C VAL A 142 15.80 -8.38 -4.96
N ALA A 143 16.18 -9.66 -5.00
CA ALA A 143 17.56 -10.09 -4.72
C ALA A 143 18.59 -9.40 -5.63
N GLU A 144 18.18 -9.01 -6.84
CA GLU A 144 19.00 -8.24 -7.78
C GLU A 144 19.06 -6.74 -7.46
N ALA A 145 18.12 -6.22 -6.64
CA ALA A 145 17.87 -4.79 -6.47
C ALA A 145 18.39 -4.19 -5.14
N GLY A 146 18.67 -5.01 -4.12
CA GLY A 146 19.31 -4.55 -2.86
C GLY A 146 18.53 -4.84 -1.56
N PRO A 147 19.05 -4.36 -0.40
CA PRO A 147 18.53 -4.69 0.92
C PRO A 147 17.38 -3.77 1.35
N ALA A 148 16.18 -4.02 0.83
CA ALA A 148 14.96 -3.44 1.41
C ALA A 148 14.48 -4.24 2.64
N THR A 149 13.93 -3.56 3.65
CA THR A 149 13.17 -4.21 4.75
C THR A 149 11.86 -4.75 4.19
N ARG A 150 11.47 -5.99 4.52
CA ARG A 150 10.43 -6.72 3.78
C ARG A 150 9.24 -7.08 4.65
N THR A 151 8.05 -7.07 4.06
CA THR A 151 6.84 -7.68 4.64
C THR A 151 5.90 -8.17 3.56
N THR A 152 5.17 -9.22 3.90
CA THR A 152 4.13 -9.81 3.05
C THR A 152 2.76 -9.39 3.58
N VAL A 153 1.93 -8.83 2.69
CA VAL A 153 0.52 -8.56 2.91
C VAL A 153 -0.31 -9.61 2.19
N ILE A 154 -1.15 -10.32 2.93
CA ILE A 154 -2.07 -11.31 2.39
C ILE A 154 -3.45 -10.67 2.28
N VAL A 155 -4.01 -10.66 1.07
CA VAL A 155 -5.38 -10.22 0.79
C VAL A 155 -6.27 -11.46 0.76
N GLY A 156 -7.00 -11.73 1.85
CA GLY A 156 -7.70 -13.01 1.94
C GLY A 156 -8.33 -13.32 3.29
N ARG A 157 -8.58 -14.62 3.53
CA ARG A 157 -9.27 -15.13 4.73
C ARG A 157 -8.35 -15.77 5.77
N ASP A 158 -7.03 -15.79 5.56
CA ASP A 158 -6.13 -16.54 6.44
C ASP A 158 -5.48 -15.63 7.49
N THR A 159 -5.61 -15.99 8.76
CA THR A 159 -5.29 -15.13 9.92
C THR A 159 -4.47 -15.82 11.01
N GLU A 160 -3.89 -17.00 10.76
CA GLU A 160 -3.14 -17.70 11.82
C GLU A 160 -1.63 -17.45 11.81
N ASN A 161 -1.08 -16.88 10.73
CA ASN A 161 0.34 -16.59 10.67
C ASN A 161 0.66 -15.16 11.16
N ARG A 162 1.39 -15.05 12.28
CA ARG A 162 1.78 -13.76 12.89
C ARG A 162 2.82 -12.99 12.07
N ASP A 163 3.45 -13.63 11.09
CA ASP A 163 4.52 -13.02 10.28
C ASP A 163 3.99 -12.23 9.07
N HIS A 164 2.66 -12.13 8.92
CA HIS A 164 2.02 -11.50 7.78
C HIS A 164 0.95 -10.50 8.20
N LEU A 165 0.84 -9.43 7.42
CA LEU A 165 -0.27 -8.49 7.53
C LEU A 165 -1.46 -9.02 6.72
N CYS A 166 -2.68 -8.89 7.24
CA CYS A 166 -3.88 -9.40 6.59
C CYS A 166 -4.83 -8.26 6.22
N LEU A 167 -5.27 -8.22 4.96
CA LEU A 167 -6.34 -7.36 4.48
C LEU A 167 -7.61 -8.20 4.25
N PRO A 168 -8.66 -8.04 5.08
CA PRO A 168 -9.89 -8.81 4.93
C PRO A 168 -10.58 -8.52 3.59
N HIS A 169 -11.10 -9.57 2.95
CA HIS A 169 -11.91 -9.40 1.74
C HIS A 169 -13.10 -8.47 1.97
N ASP A 170 -13.16 -7.36 1.25
CA ASP A 170 -14.23 -6.36 1.33
C ASP A 170 -14.75 -6.00 -0.07
N LYS A 171 -16.06 -6.11 -0.28
CA LYS A 171 -16.70 -5.82 -1.57
C LYS A 171 -16.61 -4.35 -1.94
N ALA A 172 -16.47 -3.44 -0.97
CA ALA A 172 -16.33 -2.01 -1.22
C ALA A 172 -15.07 -1.70 -2.05
N LEU A 173 -14.04 -2.53 -1.93
CA LEU A 173 -12.76 -2.40 -2.63
C LEU A 173 -12.83 -2.69 -4.14
N ARG A 174 -13.96 -3.18 -4.65
CA ARG A 174 -14.17 -3.37 -6.11
C ARG A 174 -14.24 -2.07 -6.88
N LYS A 175 -14.55 -0.97 -6.19
CA LYS A 175 -14.58 0.38 -6.75
C LYS A 175 -13.51 1.19 -6.01
N LEU A 176 -12.48 1.61 -6.73
CA LEU A 176 -11.44 2.50 -6.19
C LEU A 176 -11.81 3.93 -6.56
N ASP A 177 -12.18 4.73 -5.56
CA ASP A 177 -12.51 6.15 -5.68
C ASP A 177 -12.08 6.91 -4.42
N ALA A 178 -12.25 8.23 -4.44
CA ALA A 178 -11.86 9.11 -3.32
C ALA A 178 -12.56 8.75 -2.00
N GLU A 179 -13.73 8.08 -2.06
CA GLU A 179 -14.57 7.71 -0.92
C GLU A 179 -14.34 6.27 -0.45
N ILE A 180 -13.25 5.61 -0.91
CA ILE A 180 -13.01 4.19 -0.60
C ILE A 180 -13.02 3.90 0.91
N LEU A 181 -12.45 4.79 1.72
CA LEU A 181 -12.36 4.62 3.17
C LEU A 181 -13.71 4.73 3.88
N ASP A 182 -14.64 5.50 3.33
CA ASP A 182 -15.98 5.68 3.89
C ASP A 182 -16.85 4.43 3.68
N ARG A 183 -16.58 3.68 2.60
CA ARG A 183 -17.37 2.52 2.19
C ARG A 183 -16.88 1.19 2.75
N VAL A 184 -15.59 1.07 3.07
CA VAL A 184 -15.02 -0.18 3.61
C VAL A 184 -15.47 -0.43 5.06
N ARG A 185 -15.52 -1.71 5.44
CA ARG A 185 -15.90 -2.10 6.80
C ARG A 185 -14.83 -1.68 7.82
N PRO A 186 -15.20 -1.50 9.10
CA PRO A 186 -14.24 -1.14 10.16
C PRO A 186 -13.02 -2.07 10.25
N ALA A 187 -13.21 -3.38 10.08
CA ALA A 187 -12.09 -4.34 10.09
C ALA A 187 -11.09 -4.09 8.94
N THR A 188 -11.58 -3.67 7.77
CA THR A 188 -10.75 -3.34 6.62
C THR A 188 -10.03 -2.00 6.82
N ARG A 189 -10.68 -0.99 7.41
CA ARG A 189 -10.00 0.26 7.82
C ARG A 189 -8.87 0.01 8.82
N ARG A 190 -9.13 -0.81 9.84
CA ARG A 190 -8.09 -1.19 10.82
C ARG A 190 -6.93 -1.92 10.17
N ALA A 191 -7.21 -2.84 9.24
CA ALA A 191 -6.15 -3.49 8.49
C ALA A 191 -5.28 -2.47 7.73
N TYR A 192 -5.89 -1.47 7.07
CA TYR A 192 -5.14 -0.41 6.42
C TYR A 192 -4.34 0.46 7.40
N LEU A 193 -4.87 0.78 8.58
CA LEU A 193 -4.10 1.48 9.62
C LEU A 193 -2.88 0.68 10.08
N THR A 194 -3.03 -0.63 10.30
CA THR A 194 -1.92 -1.52 10.66
C THR A 194 -0.88 -1.59 9.55
N ILE A 195 -1.33 -1.74 8.29
CA ILE A 195 -0.43 -1.79 7.14
C ILE A 195 0.29 -0.45 6.95
N ALA A 196 -0.42 0.67 7.08
CA ALA A 196 0.16 2.01 7.02
C ALA A 196 1.20 2.24 8.12
N ALA A 197 0.97 1.76 9.35
CA ALA A 197 1.96 1.81 10.43
C ALA A 197 3.23 1.04 10.09
N TRP A 198 3.10 -0.10 9.41
CA TRP A 198 4.27 -0.84 8.93
C TRP A 198 5.01 -0.10 7.80
N CYS A 199 4.36 0.75 7.02
CA CYS A 199 5.02 1.51 5.95
C CYS A 199 5.98 2.60 6.47
N LEU A 200 5.88 2.99 7.75
CA LEU A 200 6.60 4.11 8.38
C LEU A 200 7.78 3.61 9.20
#